data_AF-A0A0X6ZPZ1-F1
#
_entry.id   AF-A0A0X6ZPZ1-F1
#
_cell.length_a   1.000
_cell.length_b   1.000
_cell.length_c   1.000
_cell.angle_alpha   90.00
_cell.angle_beta   90.00
_cell.angle_gamma   90.00
#
_symmetry.space_group_name_H-M   'P 1'
#
loop_
_entity.id
_entity.type
_entity.pdbx_description
1 polymer ?
#
loop_
_entity_poly.entity_id
_entity_poly.type
_entity_poly.pdbx_seq_one_letter_code
_entity_poly.pdbx_strand_id
1 'polypeptide(L)'
;MYTYRNCRPYVDVYANSTTDTVLEVLTTGVYTFIGDGTVENSRLKVKREHDAQDLWIKEVDLRRLEPGELSIELEPISLIDLYRDSSRAAQVVSEYRGAGGMSVEYLLLLAWVESKWTNTDSDNRTTSPLNLAGPIGPFKFTAEAWKESLADSDYAEILRGFTEADRFVPKYQPLLAAVLANRIQFELKNHHGMLDPPAWLLRLGHRIGLDAVTRFAALDEKTPVSAKVNGVEAVSSSLINSERFLFPQGADTLKSTVHEAVLREFGDAKAPVVEKLGALVDGLKLEMAVQSQLAFRNGVLGFLDFIGKYEAAGNYNAVFGRSDNIDNPRLVDMTIGEVLSFQKDHMGNHTPCGKYQVTHRTLRTNYQEAGLSKKDLFDEQAQDRIGEHLLMVVRKGNDFLADPKEYFDTFTLGVAQEWAALPVLRQRQGDKRMVQRGETFYAGDDVNAAGASPELLEAAVDKFLREASSG
;
A
#
# COMPACT_ATOMS: atom_id res chain seq x y z
N MET A 1 -28.06 -21.25 -5.61
CA MET A 1 -27.01 -21.10 -6.63
C MET A 1 -25.67 -21.28 -5.95
N TYR A 2 -24.79 -22.04 -6.57
CA TYR A 2 -23.46 -22.36 -6.08
C TYR A 2 -22.44 -21.82 -7.07
N THR A 3 -21.32 -21.33 -6.56
CA THR A 3 -20.19 -20.87 -7.37
C THR A 3 -19.15 -21.98 -7.46
N TYR A 4 -18.69 -22.25 -8.67
CA TYR A 4 -17.69 -23.26 -8.96
C TYR A 4 -16.52 -22.63 -9.70
N ARG A 5 -15.33 -23.23 -9.54
CA ARG A 5 -14.11 -22.85 -10.24
C ARG A 5 -13.48 -24.08 -10.89
N ASN A 6 -12.84 -23.93 -12.04
CA ASN A 6 -12.14 -25.04 -12.66
C ASN A 6 -10.96 -25.56 -11.83
N CYS A 7 -10.82 -26.88 -11.78
CA CYS A 7 -9.72 -27.61 -11.12
C CYS A 7 -8.57 -27.94 -12.06
N ARG A 8 -8.75 -27.69 -13.37
CA ARG A 8 -7.82 -28.13 -14.41
C ARG A 8 -7.43 -26.97 -15.33
N PRO A 9 -6.23 -27.04 -15.95
CA PRO A 9 -5.78 -26.05 -16.94
C PRO A 9 -6.65 -25.96 -18.18
N TYR A 10 -7.44 -27.00 -18.45
CA TYR A 10 -8.42 -27.05 -19.53
C TYR A 10 -9.71 -27.70 -19.05
N VAL A 11 -10.84 -27.26 -19.61
CA VAL A 11 -12.17 -27.75 -19.25
C VAL A 11 -12.97 -28.04 -20.51
N ASP A 12 -13.45 -29.28 -20.63
CA ASP A 12 -14.34 -29.68 -21.72
C ASP A 12 -15.76 -29.18 -21.44
N VAL A 13 -16.35 -28.47 -22.39
CA VAL A 13 -17.73 -27.99 -22.35
C VAL A 13 -18.59 -28.85 -23.27
N TYR A 14 -19.74 -29.30 -22.78
CA TYR A 14 -20.70 -30.13 -23.50
C TYR A 14 -22.03 -29.40 -23.70
N ALA A 15 -22.69 -29.67 -24.82
CA ALA A 15 -23.99 -29.07 -25.14
C ALA A 15 -25.12 -29.60 -24.24
N ASN A 16 -25.03 -30.86 -23.78
CA ASN A 16 -25.96 -31.47 -22.83
C ASN A 16 -25.26 -32.58 -22.00
N SER A 17 -25.97 -33.14 -21.03
CA SER A 17 -25.44 -34.18 -20.12
C SER A 17 -25.18 -35.53 -20.80
N THR A 18 -25.73 -35.80 -21.99
CA THR A 18 -25.68 -37.12 -22.66
C THR A 18 -24.71 -37.18 -23.84
N THR A 19 -24.27 -36.04 -24.39
CA THR A 19 -23.32 -35.99 -25.51
C THR A 19 -21.89 -36.20 -25.05
N ASP A 20 -21.11 -37.02 -25.78
CA ASP A 20 -19.66 -37.15 -25.58
C ASP A 20 -18.83 -36.23 -26.48
N THR A 21 -19.48 -35.55 -27.43
CA THR A 21 -18.85 -34.53 -28.27
C THR A 21 -18.61 -33.27 -27.44
N VAL A 22 -17.34 -32.88 -27.35
CA VAL A 22 -16.94 -31.60 -26.75
C VAL A 22 -17.34 -30.47 -27.70
N LEU A 23 -18.11 -29.50 -27.18
CA LEU A 23 -18.54 -28.30 -27.89
C LEU A 23 -17.41 -27.26 -27.98
N GLU A 24 -16.73 -27.06 -26.86
CA GLU A 24 -15.66 -26.09 -26.68
C GLU A 24 -14.67 -26.63 -25.63
N VAL A 25 -13.38 -26.38 -25.82
CA VAL A 25 -12.36 -26.62 -24.78
C VAL A 25 -11.88 -25.27 -24.29
N LEU A 26 -12.16 -24.97 -23.02
CA LEU A 26 -11.61 -23.79 -22.37
C LEU A 26 -10.14 -24.04 -22.04
N THR A 27 -9.28 -23.07 -22.39
CA THR A 27 -7.83 -23.19 -22.26
C THR A 27 -7.33 -22.52 -20.98
N THR A 28 -6.03 -22.18 -20.90
CA THR A 28 -5.40 -21.66 -19.68
C THR A 28 -6.14 -20.45 -19.10
N GLY A 29 -6.66 -20.59 -17.88
CA GLY A 29 -7.38 -19.54 -17.17
C GLY A 29 -8.10 -20.07 -15.92
N VAL A 30 -8.55 -19.15 -15.07
CA VAL A 30 -9.45 -19.45 -13.95
C VAL A 30 -10.84 -18.97 -14.34
N TYR A 31 -11.77 -19.91 -14.53
CA TYR A 31 -13.16 -19.62 -14.89
C TYR A 31 -14.07 -19.83 -13.69
N THR A 32 -14.98 -18.88 -13.50
CA THR A 32 -16.05 -18.97 -12.51
C THR A 32 -17.33 -19.41 -13.19
N PHE A 33 -18.02 -20.36 -12.56
CA PHE A 33 -19.28 -20.90 -13.02
C PHE A 33 -20.34 -20.79 -11.93
N ILE A 34 -21.59 -20.54 -12.33
CA ILE A 34 -22.74 -20.45 -11.45
C ILE A 34 -23.69 -21.60 -11.81
N GLY A 35 -23.95 -22.49 -10.87
CA GLY A 35 -24.87 -23.61 -11.04
C GLY A 35 -25.96 -23.63 -9.98
N ASP A 36 -27.06 -24.33 -10.26
CA ASP A 36 -28.08 -24.66 -9.26
C ASP A 36 -27.71 -25.92 -8.45
N GLY A 37 -26.69 -26.67 -8.88
CA GLY A 37 -26.23 -27.91 -8.26
C GLY A 37 -26.76 -29.17 -8.95
N THR A 38 -27.47 -29.03 -10.09
CA THR A 38 -27.94 -30.18 -10.86
C THR A 38 -26.77 -30.94 -11.50
N VAL A 39 -26.67 -32.23 -11.22
CA VAL A 39 -25.68 -33.16 -11.80
C VAL A 39 -26.40 -34.28 -12.54
N GLU A 40 -25.98 -34.54 -13.78
CA GLU A 40 -26.44 -35.67 -14.60
C GLU A 40 -25.26 -36.28 -15.34
N ASN A 41 -25.15 -37.61 -15.37
CA ASN A 41 -24.05 -38.33 -16.04
C ASN A 41 -22.65 -37.81 -15.66
N SER A 42 -22.42 -37.51 -14.38
CA SER A 42 -21.18 -36.93 -13.86
C SER A 42 -20.81 -35.57 -14.47
N ARG A 43 -21.80 -34.87 -15.05
CA ARG A 43 -21.68 -33.50 -15.55
C ARG A 43 -22.57 -32.58 -14.74
N LEU A 44 -22.01 -31.47 -14.28
CA LEU A 44 -22.69 -30.41 -13.56
C LEU A 44 -23.27 -29.41 -14.56
N LYS A 45 -24.53 -29.02 -14.33
CA LYS A 45 -25.20 -27.96 -15.07
C LYS A 45 -24.80 -26.60 -14.51
N VAL A 46 -24.18 -25.76 -15.34
CA VAL A 46 -23.66 -24.46 -14.94
C VAL A 46 -23.84 -23.41 -16.03
N LYS A 47 -23.73 -22.15 -15.65
CA LYS A 47 -23.49 -21.03 -16.55
C LYS A 47 -22.11 -20.47 -16.26
N ARG A 48 -21.36 -20.09 -17.27
CA ARG A 48 -20.19 -19.24 -17.03
C ARG A 48 -20.68 -17.91 -16.48
N GLU A 49 -19.92 -17.30 -15.58
CA GLU A 49 -20.21 -15.94 -15.14
C GLU A 49 -20.32 -15.05 -16.40
N HIS A 50 -21.49 -14.41 -16.59
CA HIS A 50 -21.90 -13.60 -17.76
C HIS A 50 -22.50 -14.33 -18.99
N ASP A 51 -22.55 -15.67 -19.05
CA ASP A 51 -23.20 -16.39 -20.14
C ASP A 51 -24.71 -16.58 -19.89
N ALA A 52 -25.53 -16.45 -20.95
CA ALA A 52 -26.96 -16.71 -20.87
C ALA A 52 -27.30 -18.21 -20.94
N GLN A 53 -26.46 -18.98 -21.63
CA GLN A 53 -26.70 -20.38 -21.98
C GLN A 53 -26.25 -21.34 -20.87
N ASP A 54 -27.03 -22.39 -20.66
CA ASP A 54 -26.65 -23.51 -19.80
C ASP A 54 -25.58 -24.37 -20.50
N LEU A 55 -24.53 -24.67 -19.75
CA LEU A 55 -23.41 -25.51 -20.13
C LEU A 55 -23.35 -26.76 -19.24
N TRP A 56 -22.76 -27.83 -19.77
CA TRP A 56 -22.50 -29.04 -19.02
C TRP A 56 -21.01 -29.31 -18.98
N ILE A 57 -20.46 -29.47 -17.77
CA ILE A 57 -19.03 -29.68 -17.53
C ILE A 57 -18.87 -30.86 -16.59
N LYS A 58 -17.85 -31.70 -16.78
CA LYS A 58 -17.59 -32.83 -15.86
C LYS A 58 -17.41 -32.30 -14.45
N GLU A 59 -18.13 -32.89 -13.49
CA GLU A 59 -18.11 -32.43 -12.10
C GLU A 59 -16.68 -32.43 -11.51
N VAL A 60 -15.89 -33.46 -11.85
CA VAL A 60 -14.48 -33.57 -11.42
C VAL A 60 -13.56 -32.46 -11.92
N ASP A 61 -13.99 -31.71 -12.95
CA ASP A 61 -13.22 -30.60 -13.49
C ASP A 61 -13.55 -29.29 -12.75
N LEU A 62 -14.51 -29.29 -11.82
CA LEU A 62 -14.97 -28.12 -11.07
C LEU A 62 -14.89 -28.34 -9.54
N ARG A 63 -14.45 -27.31 -8.82
CA ARG A 63 -14.47 -27.22 -7.35
C ARG A 63 -15.52 -26.21 -6.94
N ARG A 64 -16.43 -26.60 -6.06
CA ARG A 64 -17.34 -25.67 -5.40
C ARG A 64 -16.57 -24.73 -4.46
N LEU A 65 -16.84 -23.43 -4.53
CA LEU A 65 -16.23 -22.43 -3.67
C LEU A 65 -17.12 -22.13 -2.47
N GLU A 66 -16.51 -22.02 -1.29
CA GLU A 66 -17.19 -21.50 -0.10
C GLU A 66 -17.28 -19.96 -0.14
N PRO A 67 -18.27 -19.32 0.52
CA PRO A 67 -18.47 -17.87 0.48
C PRO A 67 -17.22 -17.04 0.84
N GLY A 68 -16.37 -17.51 1.76
CA GLY A 68 -15.11 -16.86 2.12
C GLY A 68 -13.99 -17.05 1.09
N GLU A 69 -14.07 -18.04 0.21
CA GLU A 69 -13.10 -18.22 -0.89
C GLU A 69 -13.42 -17.32 -2.10
N LEU A 70 -14.55 -16.61 -2.06
CA LEU A 70 -14.96 -15.64 -3.07
C LEU A 70 -14.47 -14.21 -2.75
N SER A 71 -13.91 -13.97 -1.56
CA SER A 71 -13.38 -12.65 -1.21
C SER A 71 -11.93 -12.52 -1.66
N ILE A 72 -11.75 -12.00 -2.88
CA ILE A 72 -10.55 -11.23 -3.18
C ILE A 72 -10.79 -9.87 -2.52
N GLU A 73 -9.95 -9.47 -1.58
CA GLU A 73 -9.95 -8.11 -1.04
C GLU A 73 -8.86 -7.32 -1.75
N LEU A 74 -9.22 -6.12 -2.22
CA LEU A 74 -8.24 -5.19 -2.77
C LEU A 74 -7.57 -4.46 -1.61
N GLU A 75 -6.29 -4.75 -1.39
CA GLU A 75 -5.53 -4.15 -0.28
C GLU A 75 -5.59 -2.61 -0.35
N PRO A 76 -5.86 -1.93 0.78
CA PRO A 76 -5.87 -0.47 0.82
C PRO A 76 -4.48 0.10 0.52
N ILE A 77 -4.46 1.28 -0.08
CA ILE A 77 -3.21 1.95 -0.46
C ILE A 77 -2.67 2.75 0.73
N SER A 78 -1.43 2.46 1.10
CA SER A 78 -0.62 3.28 1.99
C SER A 78 -0.09 4.51 1.22
N LEU A 79 -0.31 5.73 1.76
CA LEU A 79 0.10 6.97 1.09
C LEU A 79 1.61 7.06 0.91
N ILE A 80 2.37 6.60 1.91
CA ILE A 80 3.84 6.60 1.86
C ILE A 80 4.33 5.60 0.82
N ASP A 81 3.69 4.43 0.70
CA ASP A 81 4.08 3.42 -0.28
C ASP A 81 3.71 3.87 -1.70
N LEU A 82 2.52 4.45 -1.90
CA LEU A 82 2.17 5.04 -3.19
C LEU A 82 3.16 6.12 -3.62
N TYR A 83 3.59 7.00 -2.70
CA TYR A 83 4.60 8.02 -3.00
C TYR A 83 5.96 7.38 -3.32
N ARG A 84 6.43 6.43 -2.51
CA ARG A 84 7.73 5.75 -2.70
C ARG A 84 7.76 4.97 -4.01
N ASP A 85 6.73 4.17 -4.28
CA ASP A 85 6.62 3.35 -5.48
C ASP A 85 6.48 4.22 -6.73
N SER A 86 5.72 5.32 -6.67
CA SER A 86 5.63 6.29 -7.77
C SER A 86 6.96 7.02 -7.99
N SER A 87 7.65 7.41 -6.91
CA SER A 87 8.97 8.06 -6.99
C SER A 87 10.00 7.13 -7.61
N ARG A 88 10.04 5.87 -7.16
CA ARG A 88 10.93 4.84 -7.71
C ARG A 88 10.59 4.54 -9.18
N ALA A 89 9.32 4.39 -9.51
CA ALA A 89 8.88 4.18 -10.88
C ALA A 89 9.33 5.32 -11.80
N ALA A 90 9.10 6.57 -11.38
CA ALA A 90 9.55 7.75 -12.10
C ALA A 90 11.08 7.78 -12.28
N GLN A 91 11.86 7.44 -11.25
CA GLN A 91 13.32 7.36 -11.35
C GLN A 91 13.78 6.27 -12.33
N VAL A 92 13.16 5.09 -12.30
CA VAL A 92 13.53 3.94 -13.15
C VAL A 92 13.31 4.24 -14.63
N VAL A 93 12.20 4.91 -14.98
CA VAL A 93 11.87 5.16 -16.39
C VAL A 93 12.37 6.53 -16.88
N SER A 94 12.82 7.42 -15.99
CA SER A 94 13.34 8.72 -16.42
C SER A 94 14.48 8.56 -17.40
N GLU A 95 14.42 9.31 -18.49
CA GLU A 95 15.37 9.26 -19.62
C GLU A 95 15.44 7.93 -20.36
N TYR A 96 14.67 6.91 -19.94
CA TYR A 96 14.61 5.63 -20.63
C TYR A 96 14.17 5.88 -22.08
N ARG A 97 14.94 5.29 -23.01
CA ARG A 97 14.79 5.46 -24.47
C ARG A 97 14.78 6.92 -24.96
N GLY A 98 15.29 7.87 -24.17
CA GLY A 98 15.32 9.29 -24.54
C GLY A 98 13.93 9.95 -24.57
N ALA A 99 12.93 9.33 -23.92
CA ALA A 99 11.56 9.86 -23.85
C ALA A 99 11.49 11.19 -23.09
N GLY A 100 12.34 11.37 -22.07
CA GLY A 100 12.41 12.56 -21.21
C GLY A 100 12.30 12.20 -19.73
N GLY A 101 12.23 13.22 -18.87
CA GLY A 101 12.07 13.02 -17.43
C GLY A 101 10.65 12.59 -17.06
N MET A 102 10.50 11.59 -16.18
CA MET A 102 9.22 11.21 -15.59
C MET A 102 9.09 11.84 -14.20
N SER A 103 7.95 12.46 -13.93
CA SER A 103 7.69 13.15 -12.66
C SER A 103 6.81 12.31 -11.74
N VAL A 104 7.19 12.25 -10.47
CA VAL A 104 6.37 11.62 -9.42
C VAL A 104 5.03 12.37 -9.26
N GLU A 105 5.03 13.69 -9.40
CA GLU A 105 3.84 14.53 -9.34
C GLU A 105 2.83 14.14 -10.42
N TYR A 106 3.29 13.83 -11.64
CA TYR A 106 2.42 13.33 -12.70
C TYR A 106 1.75 12.00 -12.31
N LEU A 107 2.51 11.02 -11.82
CA LEU A 107 1.97 9.72 -11.42
C LEU A 107 0.94 9.84 -10.28
N LEU A 108 1.22 10.73 -9.32
CA LEU A 108 0.31 11.00 -8.21
C LEU A 108 -0.97 11.71 -8.67
N LEU A 109 -0.88 12.67 -9.58
CA LEU A 109 -2.05 13.31 -10.19
C LEU A 109 -2.86 12.31 -11.02
N LEU A 110 -2.19 11.45 -11.78
CA LEU A 110 -2.84 10.41 -12.58
C LEU A 110 -3.62 9.45 -11.67
N ALA A 111 -2.99 8.90 -10.63
CA ALA A 111 -3.67 8.00 -9.70
C ALA A 111 -4.83 8.69 -8.95
N TRP A 112 -4.73 10.00 -8.70
CA TRP A 112 -5.82 10.75 -8.08
C TRP A 112 -7.01 10.93 -9.03
N VAL A 113 -6.75 11.25 -10.29
CA VAL A 113 -7.81 11.40 -11.29
C VAL A 113 -8.49 10.06 -11.56
N GLU A 114 -7.74 8.97 -11.62
CA GLU A 114 -8.25 7.63 -11.91
C GLU A 114 -9.06 7.02 -10.75
N SER A 115 -8.59 7.14 -9.50
CA SER A 115 -9.24 6.46 -8.38
C SER A 115 -9.24 7.19 -7.04
N LYS A 116 -8.77 8.45 -6.99
CA LYS A 116 -8.57 9.19 -5.73
C LYS A 116 -7.60 8.47 -4.77
N TRP A 117 -6.59 7.79 -5.32
CA TRP A 117 -5.64 6.95 -4.57
C TRP A 117 -6.29 5.81 -3.82
N THR A 118 -7.25 5.13 -4.46
CA THR A 118 -7.88 3.93 -3.92
C THR A 118 -7.55 2.71 -4.77
N ASN A 119 -7.40 1.56 -4.13
CA ASN A 119 -7.31 0.29 -4.82
C ASN A 119 -8.73 -0.27 -4.99
N THR A 120 -9.36 0.06 -6.11
CA THR A 120 -10.77 -0.29 -6.36
C THR A 120 -10.94 -1.06 -7.65
N ASP A 121 -12.00 -1.87 -7.70
CA ASP A 121 -12.41 -2.57 -8.91
C ASP A 121 -13.02 -1.60 -9.97
N SER A 122 -13.58 -2.14 -11.05
CA SER A 122 -14.16 -1.32 -12.12
C SER A 122 -15.37 -0.49 -11.68
N ASP A 123 -16.06 -0.92 -10.64
CA ASP A 123 -17.27 -0.28 -10.12
C ASP A 123 -16.95 0.57 -8.87
N ASN A 124 -15.67 0.84 -8.62
CA ASN A 124 -15.15 1.60 -7.49
C ASN A 124 -15.36 0.93 -6.11
N ARG A 125 -15.43 -0.41 -6.08
CA ARG A 125 -15.55 -1.21 -4.84
C ARG A 125 -14.18 -1.67 -4.34
N THR A 126 -14.05 -1.78 -3.02
CA THR A 126 -12.85 -2.31 -2.34
C THR A 126 -13.08 -3.70 -1.72
N THR A 127 -14.34 -4.12 -1.58
CA THR A 127 -14.73 -5.38 -0.96
C THR A 127 -15.67 -6.18 -1.85
N SER A 128 -15.73 -7.49 -1.62
CA SER A 128 -16.54 -8.40 -2.43
C SER A 128 -18.05 -8.09 -2.40
N PRO A 129 -18.78 -8.46 -3.48
CA PRO A 129 -18.26 -9.02 -4.73
C PRO A 129 -17.52 -7.95 -5.54
N LEU A 130 -16.36 -8.29 -6.11
CA LEU A 130 -15.57 -7.39 -6.96
C LEU A 130 -15.82 -7.67 -8.45
N ASN A 131 -15.85 -6.63 -9.27
CA ASN A 131 -15.83 -6.71 -10.73
C ASN A 131 -14.40 -6.52 -11.24
N LEU A 132 -13.70 -7.66 -11.36
CA LEU A 132 -12.29 -7.71 -11.76
C LEU A 132 -12.09 -7.72 -13.29
N ALA A 133 -13.18 -7.74 -14.06
CA ALA A 133 -13.13 -7.75 -15.51
C ALA A 133 -12.71 -6.39 -16.09
N GLY A 134 -13.03 -5.30 -15.39
CA GLY A 134 -12.75 -3.94 -15.86
C GLY A 134 -11.43 -3.33 -15.33
N PRO A 135 -11.33 -1.99 -15.40
CA PRO A 135 -10.20 -1.21 -14.88
C PRO A 135 -10.02 -1.35 -13.36
N ILE A 136 -8.80 -1.62 -12.86
CA ILE A 136 -8.55 -1.87 -11.43
C ILE A 136 -7.41 -1.02 -10.88
N GLY A 137 -7.56 -0.65 -9.61
CA GLY A 137 -6.52 -0.12 -8.74
C GLY A 137 -6.26 1.38 -8.90
N PRO A 138 -5.15 1.88 -8.34
CA PRO A 138 -4.84 3.32 -8.34
C PRO A 138 -4.81 3.95 -9.73
N PHE A 139 -4.42 3.18 -10.75
CA PHE A 139 -4.28 3.68 -12.13
C PHE A 139 -5.33 3.13 -13.08
N LYS A 140 -6.30 2.35 -12.57
CA LYS A 140 -7.41 1.77 -13.36
C LYS A 140 -6.92 1.05 -14.62
N PHE A 141 -6.01 0.10 -14.47
CA PHE A 141 -5.56 -0.72 -15.59
C PHE A 141 -6.59 -1.78 -15.97
N THR A 142 -6.96 -1.84 -17.25
CA THR A 142 -7.68 -3.00 -17.82
C THR A 142 -6.75 -4.20 -17.97
N ALA A 143 -7.32 -5.40 -18.15
CA ALA A 143 -6.52 -6.59 -18.42
C ALA A 143 -5.77 -6.46 -19.75
N GLU A 144 -6.41 -5.86 -20.76
CA GLU A 144 -5.84 -5.64 -22.10
C GLU A 144 -4.65 -4.68 -22.03
N ALA A 145 -4.80 -3.49 -21.42
CA ALA A 145 -3.73 -2.51 -21.33
C ALA A 145 -2.52 -3.04 -20.53
N TRP A 146 -2.79 -3.82 -19.48
CA TRP A 146 -1.74 -4.49 -18.71
C TRP A 146 -0.99 -5.50 -19.56
N LYS A 147 -1.70 -6.38 -20.25
CA LYS A 147 -1.14 -7.42 -21.11
C LYS A 147 -0.33 -6.83 -22.27
N GLU A 148 -0.84 -5.78 -22.91
CA GLU A 148 -0.14 -5.05 -23.97
C GLU A 148 1.18 -4.44 -23.46
N SER A 149 1.17 -3.86 -22.26
CA SER A 149 2.38 -3.30 -21.63
C SER A 149 3.42 -4.40 -21.35
N LEU A 150 3.00 -5.56 -20.84
CA LEU A 150 3.90 -6.70 -20.60
C LEU A 150 4.46 -7.31 -21.90
N ALA A 151 3.72 -7.18 -23.01
CA ALA A 151 4.15 -7.67 -24.31
C ALA A 151 5.08 -6.71 -25.05
N ASP A 152 5.27 -5.47 -24.56
CA ASP A 152 6.13 -4.49 -25.20
C ASP A 152 7.61 -4.88 -25.03
N SER A 153 8.21 -5.35 -26.12
CA SER A 153 9.61 -5.80 -26.14
C SER A 153 10.60 -4.70 -25.79
N ASP A 154 10.25 -3.43 -26.00
CA ASP A 154 11.11 -2.30 -25.69
C ASP A 154 11.22 -2.03 -24.17
N TYR A 155 10.29 -2.57 -23.39
CA TYR A 155 10.21 -2.44 -21.93
C TYR A 155 10.36 -3.77 -21.20
N ALA A 156 10.65 -4.86 -21.93
CA ALA A 156 10.77 -6.22 -21.37
C ALA A 156 11.84 -6.34 -20.27
N GLU A 157 12.88 -5.50 -20.28
CA GLU A 157 13.87 -5.48 -19.21
C GLU A 157 13.32 -4.89 -17.91
N ILE A 158 12.61 -3.76 -18.00
CA ILE A 158 12.00 -3.07 -16.85
C ILE A 158 10.87 -3.91 -16.25
N LEU A 159 10.07 -4.55 -17.11
CA LEU A 159 8.91 -5.34 -16.71
C LEU A 159 9.23 -6.83 -16.50
N ARG A 160 10.52 -7.19 -16.45
CA ARG A 160 10.93 -8.59 -16.29
C ARG A 160 10.35 -9.19 -15.01
N GLY A 161 9.61 -10.29 -15.16
CA GLY A 161 9.04 -11.03 -14.04
C GLY A 161 7.65 -10.56 -13.61
N PHE A 162 7.11 -9.50 -14.22
CA PHE A 162 5.72 -9.11 -14.02
C PHE A 162 4.78 -10.07 -14.76
N THR A 163 3.62 -10.30 -14.16
CA THR A 163 2.56 -11.19 -14.65
C THR A 163 1.21 -10.46 -14.67
N GLU A 164 0.18 -11.08 -15.24
CA GLU A 164 -1.18 -10.53 -15.21
C GLU A 164 -1.74 -10.39 -13.79
N ALA A 165 -1.32 -11.26 -12.87
CA ALA A 165 -1.77 -11.23 -11.47
C ALA A 165 -1.26 -9.97 -10.73
N ASP A 166 -0.14 -9.40 -11.17
CA ASP A 166 0.43 -8.20 -10.55
C ASP A 166 -0.43 -6.95 -10.79
N ARG A 167 -1.37 -7.01 -11.76
CA ARG A 167 -2.38 -5.96 -11.99
C ARG A 167 -3.22 -5.67 -10.76
N PHE A 168 -3.45 -6.66 -9.89
CA PHE A 168 -4.29 -6.52 -8.71
C PHE A 168 -3.54 -5.97 -7.48
N VAL A 169 -2.22 -5.80 -7.56
CA VAL A 169 -1.38 -5.41 -6.42
C VAL A 169 -0.95 -3.94 -6.58
N PRO A 170 -1.39 -3.02 -5.69
CA PRO A 170 -1.15 -1.58 -5.83
C PRO A 170 0.31 -1.19 -6.02
N LYS A 171 1.22 -1.85 -5.30
CA LYS A 171 2.66 -1.54 -5.31
C LYS A 171 3.33 -1.70 -6.68
N TYR A 172 2.73 -2.51 -7.56
CA TYR A 172 3.27 -2.79 -8.90
C TYR A 172 2.72 -1.87 -9.98
N GLN A 173 1.56 -1.26 -9.76
CA GLN A 173 0.93 -0.40 -10.77
C GLN A 173 1.69 0.90 -11.10
N PRO A 174 2.38 1.58 -10.14
CA PRO A 174 3.13 2.79 -10.45
C PRO A 174 4.21 2.58 -11.53
N LEU A 175 4.90 1.42 -11.51
CA LEU A 175 5.92 1.13 -12.52
C LEU A 175 5.29 0.97 -13.91
N LEU A 176 4.16 0.25 -14.02
CA LEU A 176 3.48 0.08 -15.29
C LEU A 176 2.92 1.41 -15.82
N ALA A 177 2.37 2.26 -14.94
CA ALA A 177 1.90 3.60 -15.30
C ALA A 177 3.04 4.49 -15.81
N ALA A 178 4.21 4.43 -15.15
CA ALA A 178 5.40 5.15 -15.58
C ALA A 178 5.92 4.64 -16.93
N VAL A 179 5.91 3.32 -17.16
CA VAL A 179 6.28 2.70 -18.44
C VAL A 179 5.34 3.14 -19.56
N LEU A 180 4.02 3.08 -19.35
CA LEU A 180 3.04 3.49 -20.35
C LEU A 180 3.20 4.99 -20.69
N ALA A 181 3.37 5.84 -19.67
CA ALA A 181 3.60 7.26 -19.88
C ALA A 181 4.91 7.54 -20.63
N ASN A 182 5.99 6.83 -20.29
CA ASN A 182 7.28 6.92 -21.01
C ASN A 182 7.14 6.47 -22.48
N ARG A 183 6.38 5.40 -22.75
CA ARG A 183 6.07 4.92 -24.10
C ARG A 183 5.33 5.97 -24.91
N ILE A 184 4.28 6.55 -24.34
CA ILE A 184 3.53 7.64 -24.97
C ILE A 184 4.43 8.83 -25.25
N GLN A 185 5.27 9.22 -24.28
CA GLN A 185 6.19 10.34 -24.43
C GLN A 185 7.18 10.11 -25.58
N PHE A 186 7.77 8.92 -25.65
CA PHE A 186 8.68 8.52 -26.73
C PHE A 186 8.02 8.59 -28.10
N GLU A 187 6.82 8.01 -28.26
CA GLU A 187 6.12 8.01 -29.55
C GLU A 187 5.67 9.41 -29.97
N LEU A 188 5.14 10.22 -29.05
CA LEU A 188 4.77 11.60 -29.36
C LEU A 188 5.98 12.44 -29.80
N LYS A 189 7.13 12.22 -29.19
CA LYS A 189 8.38 12.89 -29.58
C LYS A 189 8.84 12.48 -30.97
N ASN A 190 8.81 11.19 -31.28
CA ASN A 190 9.22 10.67 -32.58
C ASN A 190 8.27 11.08 -33.72
N HIS A 191 6.97 11.14 -33.45
CA HIS A 191 5.96 11.42 -34.47
C HIS A 191 5.67 12.92 -34.66
N HIS A 192 5.80 13.73 -33.61
CA HIS A 192 5.37 15.14 -33.62
C HIS A 192 6.48 16.14 -33.26
N GLY A 193 7.72 15.68 -33.06
CA GLY A 193 8.88 16.54 -32.78
C GLY A 193 8.78 17.29 -31.44
N MET A 194 7.88 16.88 -30.55
CA MET A 194 7.73 17.49 -29.23
C MET A 194 8.92 17.11 -28.35
N LEU A 195 9.72 18.10 -27.92
CA LEU A 195 10.87 17.86 -27.03
C LEU A 195 10.42 17.21 -25.72
N ASP A 196 9.30 17.70 -25.16
CA ASP A 196 8.64 17.17 -23.95
C ASP A 196 7.11 17.22 -24.11
N PRO A 197 6.47 16.10 -24.45
CA PRO A 197 5.01 15.99 -24.48
C PRO A 197 4.37 16.44 -23.16
N PRO A 198 3.33 17.29 -23.20
CA PRO A 198 2.69 17.79 -21.98
C PRO A 198 1.92 16.69 -21.24
N ALA A 199 1.87 16.79 -19.91
CA ALA A 199 1.21 15.82 -19.04
C ALA A 199 -0.25 15.52 -19.41
N TRP A 200 -0.98 16.49 -19.96
CA TRP A 200 -2.37 16.29 -20.38
C TRP A 200 -2.48 15.31 -21.57
N LEU A 201 -1.49 15.26 -22.47
CA LEU A 201 -1.45 14.26 -23.53
C LEU A 201 -1.09 12.88 -22.99
N LEU A 202 -0.19 12.79 -22.01
CA LEU A 202 0.11 11.52 -21.34
C LEU A 202 -1.14 10.97 -20.63
N ARG A 203 -1.87 11.84 -19.93
CA ARG A 203 -3.16 11.55 -19.29
C ARG A 203 -4.22 11.09 -20.29
N LEU A 204 -4.32 11.75 -21.43
CA LEU A 204 -5.23 11.33 -22.49
C LEU A 204 -4.82 9.96 -23.05
N GLY A 205 -3.55 9.76 -23.35
CA GLY A 205 -3.01 8.48 -23.85
C GLY A 205 -3.20 7.32 -22.88
N HIS A 206 -3.17 7.56 -21.57
CA HIS A 206 -3.53 6.56 -20.56
C HIS A 206 -4.98 6.07 -20.72
N ARG A 207 -5.91 6.93 -21.17
CA ARG A 207 -7.33 6.57 -21.37
C ARG A 207 -7.61 5.96 -22.73
N ILE A 208 -7.07 6.56 -23.79
CA ILE A 208 -7.45 6.20 -25.17
C ILE A 208 -6.44 5.30 -25.86
N GLY A 209 -5.32 5.00 -25.21
CA GLY A 209 -4.23 4.20 -25.74
C GLY A 209 -3.26 4.99 -26.61
N LEU A 210 -2.08 4.39 -26.83
CA LEU A 210 -0.93 4.96 -27.53
C LEU A 210 -1.25 5.40 -28.97
N ASP A 211 -1.91 4.53 -29.71
CA ASP A 211 -2.22 4.73 -31.12
C ASP A 211 -3.20 5.90 -31.31
N ALA A 212 -4.25 5.94 -30.49
CA ALA A 212 -5.27 6.99 -30.58
C ALA A 212 -4.70 8.34 -30.14
N VAL A 213 -3.89 8.40 -29.07
CA VAL A 213 -3.29 9.67 -28.64
C VAL A 213 -2.28 10.22 -29.65
N THR A 214 -1.53 9.34 -30.34
CA THR A 214 -0.59 9.75 -31.38
C THR A 214 -1.32 10.35 -32.59
N ARG A 215 -2.46 9.78 -33.00
CA ARG A 215 -3.31 10.40 -34.05
C ARG A 215 -3.99 11.67 -33.55
N PHE A 216 -4.54 11.65 -32.34
CA PHE A 216 -5.18 12.82 -31.73
C PHE A 216 -4.23 14.02 -31.65
N ALA A 217 -2.96 13.79 -31.30
CA ALA A 217 -1.95 14.86 -31.23
C ALA A 217 -1.76 15.58 -32.58
N ALA A 218 -1.98 14.90 -33.70
CA ALA A 218 -1.86 15.43 -35.06
C ALA A 218 -3.01 16.35 -35.48
N LEU A 219 -4.12 16.39 -34.73
CA LEU A 219 -5.28 17.21 -35.06
C LEU A 219 -5.02 18.69 -34.76
N ASP A 220 -5.63 19.59 -35.53
CA ASP A 220 -5.72 21.02 -35.16
C ASP A 220 -6.74 21.24 -34.02
N GLU A 221 -6.60 22.34 -33.27
CA GLU A 221 -7.43 22.63 -32.09
C GLU A 221 -8.95 22.65 -32.36
N LYS A 222 -9.35 23.08 -33.57
CA LYS A 222 -10.76 23.17 -33.99
C LYS A 222 -11.24 21.95 -34.76
N THR A 223 -10.45 20.88 -34.81
CA THR A 223 -10.80 19.67 -35.55
C THR A 223 -11.53 18.70 -34.63
N PRO A 224 -12.65 18.09 -35.09
CA PRO A 224 -13.34 17.04 -34.35
C PRO A 224 -12.45 15.84 -34.08
N VAL A 225 -12.61 15.20 -32.92
CA VAL A 225 -11.83 14.01 -32.51
C VAL A 225 -12.07 12.78 -33.39
N SER A 226 -13.21 12.73 -34.09
CA SER A 226 -13.51 11.67 -35.07
C SER A 226 -12.80 11.86 -36.41
N ALA A 227 -12.12 13.00 -36.63
CA ALA A 227 -11.42 13.28 -37.87
C ALA A 227 -10.34 12.22 -38.14
N LYS A 228 -10.09 11.97 -39.43
CA LYS A 228 -9.13 10.95 -39.86
C LYS A 228 -7.72 11.50 -39.98
N VAL A 229 -6.76 10.78 -39.42
CA VAL A 229 -5.33 10.98 -39.60
C VAL A 229 -4.79 9.75 -40.33
N ASN A 230 -4.23 9.96 -41.53
CA ASN A 230 -3.80 8.88 -42.42
C ASN A 230 -4.89 7.83 -42.71
N GLY A 231 -6.13 8.29 -42.88
CA GLY A 231 -7.28 7.44 -43.21
C GLY A 231 -7.93 6.70 -42.04
N VAL A 232 -7.38 6.81 -40.83
CA VAL A 232 -7.89 6.20 -39.60
C VAL A 232 -8.44 7.28 -38.67
N GLU A 233 -9.59 7.05 -38.04
CA GLU A 233 -10.15 7.97 -37.03
C GLU A 233 -9.13 8.24 -35.92
N ALA A 234 -8.95 9.51 -35.55
CA ALA A 234 -8.03 9.87 -34.48
C ALA A 234 -8.46 9.22 -33.16
N VAL A 235 -9.74 9.35 -32.81
CA VAL A 235 -10.38 8.61 -31.72
C VAL A 235 -11.57 7.83 -32.26
N SER A 236 -11.64 6.53 -31.97
CA SER A 236 -12.71 5.66 -32.47
C SER A 236 -14.04 5.96 -31.79
N SER A 237 -15.14 5.71 -32.51
CA SER A 237 -16.50 5.84 -31.93
C SER A 237 -16.70 5.01 -30.65
N SER A 238 -16.02 3.85 -30.51
CA SER A 238 -16.08 3.05 -29.30
C SER A 238 -15.44 3.75 -28.09
N LEU A 239 -14.25 4.33 -28.28
CA LEU A 239 -13.54 5.09 -27.23
C LEU A 239 -14.28 6.38 -26.86
N ILE A 240 -14.83 7.07 -27.85
CA ILE A 240 -15.67 8.26 -27.62
C ILE A 240 -16.87 7.93 -26.75
N ASN A 241 -17.49 6.77 -26.98
CA ASN A 241 -18.64 6.32 -26.21
C ASN A 241 -18.29 5.82 -24.81
N SER A 242 -17.10 5.23 -24.60
CA SER A 242 -16.67 4.79 -23.27
C SER A 242 -16.17 5.94 -22.40
N GLU A 243 -15.61 6.99 -23.00
CA GLU A 243 -14.99 8.13 -22.31
C GLU A 243 -15.82 9.42 -22.45
N ARG A 244 -17.14 9.36 -22.27
CA ARG A 244 -18.05 10.51 -22.52
C ARG A 244 -17.69 11.79 -21.76
N PHE A 245 -17.01 11.67 -20.62
CA PHE A 245 -16.54 12.81 -19.87
C PHE A 245 -15.47 13.62 -20.65
N LEU A 246 -14.56 12.93 -21.35
CA LEU A 246 -13.56 13.55 -22.21
C LEU A 246 -14.15 14.03 -23.54
N PHE A 247 -15.25 13.41 -23.99
CA PHE A 247 -15.90 13.68 -25.26
C PHE A 247 -17.36 14.13 -25.10
N PRO A 248 -17.62 15.31 -24.51
CA PRO A 248 -18.97 15.76 -24.16
C PRO A 248 -19.88 16.00 -25.37
N GLN A 249 -19.32 16.16 -26.57
CA GLN A 249 -20.05 16.33 -27.83
C GLN A 249 -19.91 15.09 -28.73
N GLY A 250 -19.50 13.94 -28.17
CA GLY A 250 -19.29 12.71 -28.93
C GLY A 250 -18.26 12.90 -30.05
N ALA A 251 -18.59 12.41 -31.24
CA ALA A 251 -17.74 12.47 -32.44
C ALA A 251 -17.34 13.89 -32.85
N ASP A 252 -18.18 14.88 -32.53
CA ASP A 252 -17.97 16.29 -32.87
C ASP A 252 -17.19 17.08 -31.82
N THR A 253 -16.79 16.43 -30.71
CA THR A 253 -15.94 17.06 -29.69
C THR A 253 -14.66 17.57 -30.36
N LEU A 254 -14.30 18.83 -30.12
CA LEU A 254 -13.07 19.42 -30.67
C LEU A 254 -11.86 19.01 -29.84
N LYS A 255 -10.67 18.95 -30.46
CA LYS A 255 -9.40 18.76 -29.74
C LYS A 255 -9.26 19.74 -28.55
N SER A 256 -9.58 21.02 -28.75
CA SER A 256 -9.50 22.03 -27.70
C SER A 256 -10.44 21.73 -26.53
N THR A 257 -11.64 21.20 -26.80
CA THR A 257 -12.60 20.80 -25.75
C THR A 257 -12.07 19.64 -24.91
N VAL A 258 -11.43 18.66 -25.54
CA VAL A 258 -10.77 17.55 -24.81
C VAL A 258 -9.61 18.07 -23.98
N HIS A 259 -8.77 18.93 -24.55
CA HIS A 259 -7.65 19.56 -23.85
C HIS A 259 -8.13 20.31 -22.60
N GLU A 260 -9.17 21.14 -22.71
CA GLU A 260 -9.79 21.83 -21.58
C GLU A 260 -10.36 20.87 -20.52
N ALA A 261 -10.97 19.76 -20.95
CA ALA A 261 -11.50 18.75 -20.04
C ALA A 261 -10.38 18.10 -19.21
N VAL A 262 -9.28 17.70 -19.85
CA VAL A 262 -8.13 17.08 -19.16
C VAL A 262 -7.43 18.08 -18.24
N LEU A 263 -7.24 19.33 -18.67
CA LEU A 263 -6.67 20.37 -17.80
C LEU A 263 -7.54 20.61 -16.56
N ARG A 264 -8.86 20.55 -16.70
CA ARG A 264 -9.80 20.66 -15.56
C ARG A 264 -9.63 19.50 -14.58
N GLU A 265 -9.52 18.26 -15.06
CA GLU A 265 -9.26 17.09 -14.19
C GLU A 265 -8.01 17.30 -13.33
N PHE A 266 -6.91 17.73 -13.93
CA PHE A 266 -5.67 18.00 -13.20
C PHE A 266 -5.73 19.24 -12.31
N GLY A 267 -6.44 20.29 -12.74
CA GLY A 267 -6.71 21.46 -11.91
C GLY A 267 -7.44 21.10 -10.62
N ASP A 268 -8.52 20.32 -10.74
CA ASP A 268 -9.35 19.85 -9.63
C ASP A 268 -8.61 18.83 -8.75
N ALA A 269 -7.67 18.07 -9.33
CA ALA A 269 -6.83 17.12 -8.61
C ALA A 269 -5.70 17.79 -7.81
N LYS A 270 -5.21 18.95 -8.23
CA LYS A 270 -3.99 19.56 -7.67
C LYS A 270 -4.13 19.91 -6.20
N ALA A 271 -5.20 20.62 -5.82
CA ALA A 271 -5.42 21.03 -4.43
C ALA A 271 -5.48 19.84 -3.45
N PRO A 272 -6.31 18.81 -3.66
CA PRO A 272 -6.36 17.69 -2.73
C PRO A 272 -5.11 16.81 -2.74
N VAL A 273 -4.41 16.69 -3.87
CA VAL A 273 -3.10 16.00 -3.93
C VAL A 273 -2.06 16.77 -3.12
N VAL A 274 -1.98 18.09 -3.28
CA VAL A 274 -1.06 18.94 -2.51
C VAL A 274 -1.43 18.93 -1.02
N GLU A 275 -2.71 18.94 -0.67
CA GLU A 275 -3.15 18.83 0.72
C GLU A 275 -2.71 17.50 1.33
N LYS A 276 -2.94 16.37 0.65
CA LYS A 276 -2.53 15.06 1.17
C LYS A 276 -1.03 14.87 1.19
N LEU A 277 -0.30 15.35 0.18
CA LEU A 277 1.16 15.37 0.20
C LEU A 277 1.69 16.35 1.25
N GLY A 278 1.02 17.47 1.47
CA GLY A 278 1.30 18.42 2.53
C GLY A 278 1.14 17.75 3.88
N ALA A 279 0.05 17.03 4.12
CA ALA A 279 -0.14 16.22 5.33
C ALA A 279 0.92 15.11 5.45
N LEU A 280 1.34 14.49 4.35
CA LEU A 280 2.44 13.53 4.34
C LEU A 280 3.77 14.21 4.67
N VAL A 281 4.07 15.35 4.07
CA VAL A 281 5.31 16.13 4.27
C VAL A 281 5.32 16.79 5.63
N ASP A 282 4.19 17.21 6.17
CA ASP A 282 4.06 17.74 7.54
C ASP A 282 4.13 16.59 8.55
N GLY A 283 3.61 15.41 8.21
CA GLY A 283 3.86 14.17 8.93
C GLY A 283 5.35 13.79 8.93
N LEU A 284 5.99 13.82 7.75
CA LEU A 284 7.42 13.55 7.56
C LEU A 284 8.31 14.66 8.11
N LYS A 285 7.88 15.93 8.12
CA LYS A 285 8.58 17.06 8.72
C LYS A 285 8.38 17.07 10.22
N LEU A 286 7.25 16.63 10.74
CA LEU A 286 7.09 16.34 12.15
C LEU A 286 8.02 15.17 12.51
N GLU A 287 8.12 14.16 11.66
CA GLU A 287 9.04 13.03 11.80
C GLU A 287 10.51 13.45 11.68
N MET A 288 10.86 14.35 10.75
CA MET A 288 12.20 14.88 10.50
C MET A 288 12.59 15.99 11.47
N ALA A 289 11.68 16.85 11.91
CA ALA A 289 11.91 17.84 12.96
C ALA A 289 12.17 17.12 14.27
N VAL A 290 11.43 16.04 14.53
CA VAL A 290 11.74 15.08 15.57
C VAL A 290 13.12 14.43 15.34
N GLN A 291 13.43 13.92 14.14
CA GLN A 291 14.75 13.32 13.84
C GLN A 291 15.91 14.33 13.84
N SER A 292 15.64 15.62 13.67
CA SER A 292 16.65 16.69 13.70
C SER A 292 16.86 17.25 15.10
N GLN A 293 15.87 17.11 15.99
CA GLN A 293 16.01 17.40 17.42
C GLN A 293 16.67 16.25 18.19
N LEU A 294 16.65 15.02 17.66
CA LEU A 294 17.26 13.84 18.25
C LEU A 294 17.96 13.04 17.16
N ALA A 295 19.30 13.01 17.14
CA ALA A 295 20.06 12.13 16.27
C ALA A 295 19.74 10.66 16.61
N PHE A 296 18.70 10.09 15.99
CA PHE A 296 18.35 8.68 16.17
C PHE A 296 19.53 7.84 15.67
N ARG A 297 19.99 6.96 16.54
CA ARG A 297 21.04 6.00 16.22
C ARG A 297 20.50 4.95 15.22
N ASN A 298 21.36 4.08 14.70
CA ASN A 298 20.94 3.01 13.78
C ASN A 298 20.65 1.71 14.54
N GLY A 299 19.91 0.80 13.91
CA GLY A 299 19.62 -0.54 14.41
C GLY A 299 18.72 -0.53 15.66
N VAL A 300 19.03 -1.41 16.62
CA VAL A 300 18.27 -1.58 17.87
C VAL A 300 18.13 -0.25 18.62
N LEU A 301 19.23 0.50 18.76
CA LEU A 301 19.24 1.79 19.46
C LEU A 301 18.41 2.85 18.74
N GLY A 302 18.33 2.79 17.40
CA GLY A 302 17.45 3.66 16.62
C GLY A 302 15.97 3.42 16.85
N PHE A 303 15.57 2.14 16.98
CA PHE A 303 14.20 1.78 17.32
C PHE A 303 13.85 2.13 18.77
N LEU A 304 14.80 1.96 19.70
CA LEU A 304 14.63 2.43 21.07
C LEU A 304 14.53 3.94 21.14
N ASP A 305 15.35 4.68 20.39
CA ASP A 305 15.22 6.13 20.31
C ASP A 305 13.79 6.52 19.87
N PHE A 306 13.20 5.80 18.89
CA PHE A 306 11.80 6.00 18.45
C PHE A 306 10.80 5.78 19.59
N ILE A 307 10.94 4.67 20.33
CA ILE A 307 10.11 4.39 21.52
C ILE A 307 10.25 5.54 22.54
N GLY A 308 11.48 5.90 22.90
CA GLY A 308 11.76 6.88 23.95
C GLY A 308 11.28 8.30 23.63
N LYS A 309 11.18 8.65 22.34
CA LYS A 309 10.55 9.89 21.90
C LYS A 309 9.08 9.95 22.31
N TYR A 310 8.31 8.90 22.07
CA TYR A 310 6.87 8.90 22.34
C TYR A 310 6.57 8.71 23.83
N GLU A 311 7.41 7.96 24.54
CA GLU A 311 7.27 7.73 25.97
C GLU A 311 7.69 8.95 26.82
N ALA A 312 8.77 9.63 26.44
CA ALA A 312 9.43 10.61 27.31
C ALA A 312 10.10 11.77 26.57
N ALA A 313 9.79 12.03 25.29
CA ALA A 313 10.48 13.02 24.46
C ALA A 313 12.02 12.82 24.41
N GLY A 314 12.49 11.58 24.58
CA GLY A 314 13.92 11.23 24.61
C GLY A 314 14.63 11.53 25.93
N ASN A 315 13.92 11.97 26.97
CA ASN A 315 14.52 12.44 28.21
C ASN A 315 14.81 11.30 29.20
N TYR A 316 16.10 11.06 29.45
CA TYR A 316 16.58 10.06 30.42
C TYR A 316 16.28 10.39 31.89
N ASN A 317 15.87 11.63 32.20
CA ASN A 317 15.43 12.05 33.53
C ASN A 317 13.90 12.11 33.66
N ALA A 318 13.13 11.76 32.62
CA ALA A 318 11.68 11.81 32.67
C ALA A 318 11.10 10.95 33.81
N VAL A 319 10.08 11.48 34.47
CA VAL A 319 9.26 10.73 35.43
C VAL A 319 7.82 10.80 34.98
N PHE A 320 7.01 9.81 35.34
CA PHE A 320 5.60 9.76 34.94
C PHE A 320 4.89 11.12 35.10
N GLY A 321 4.23 11.57 34.03
CA GLY A 321 3.52 12.86 33.96
C GLY A 321 4.42 14.11 33.85
N ARG A 322 5.75 13.98 33.84
CA ARG A 322 6.74 15.07 33.71
C ARG A 322 7.87 14.63 32.78
N SER A 323 7.57 14.57 31.48
CA SER A 323 8.56 14.24 30.42
C SER A 323 9.63 15.33 30.26
N ASP A 324 9.40 16.53 30.79
CA ASP A 324 10.31 17.66 30.82
C ASP A 324 11.21 17.72 32.08
N ASN A 325 11.12 16.74 33.00
CA ASN A 325 11.92 16.73 34.22
C ASN A 325 13.43 16.65 33.93
N ILE A 326 14.22 17.59 34.44
CA ILE A 326 15.67 17.63 34.22
C ILE A 326 16.44 17.18 35.47
N ASP A 327 16.02 17.63 36.66
CA ASP A 327 16.82 17.54 37.89
C ASP A 327 16.05 17.15 39.16
N ASN A 328 14.73 16.97 39.13
CA ASN A 328 13.91 16.72 40.32
C ASN A 328 12.99 15.47 40.23
N PRO A 329 13.56 14.26 40.34
CA PRO A 329 14.98 13.96 40.57
C PRO A 329 15.80 13.92 39.28
N ARG A 330 17.13 14.03 39.41
CA ARG A 330 18.08 13.76 38.34
C ARG A 330 18.41 12.27 38.29
N LEU A 331 17.55 11.49 37.63
CA LEU A 331 17.63 10.02 37.57
C LEU A 331 18.98 9.49 37.07
N VAL A 332 19.63 10.16 36.11
CA VAL A 332 20.91 9.69 35.54
C VAL A 332 22.06 9.69 36.54
N ASP A 333 21.95 10.46 37.62
CA ASP A 333 22.95 10.52 38.70
C ASP A 333 22.64 9.52 39.83
N MET A 334 21.51 8.80 39.75
CA MET A 334 21.09 7.82 40.74
C MET A 334 21.50 6.42 40.32
N THR A 335 21.88 5.57 41.26
CA THR A 335 22.04 4.14 41.03
C THR A 335 20.69 3.47 40.74
N ILE A 336 20.71 2.33 40.05
CA ILE A 336 19.50 1.51 39.83
C ILE A 336 18.80 1.18 41.15
N GLY A 337 19.58 0.92 42.22
CA GLY A 337 19.04 0.70 43.56
C GLY A 337 18.28 1.91 44.11
N GLU A 338 18.82 3.11 43.92
CA GLU A 338 18.18 4.36 44.33
C GLU A 338 16.94 4.69 43.50
N VAL A 339 16.97 4.43 42.19
CA VAL A 339 15.79 4.60 41.32
C VAL A 339 14.66 3.65 41.72
N LEU A 340 14.97 2.38 42.02
CA LEU A 340 13.98 1.43 42.53
C LEU A 340 13.35 1.91 43.84
N SER A 341 14.15 2.43 44.77
CA SER A 341 13.65 3.05 46.01
C SER A 341 12.79 4.28 45.73
N PHE A 342 13.23 5.18 44.86
CA PHE A 342 12.47 6.36 44.47
C PHE A 342 11.11 6.01 43.87
N GLN A 343 11.08 5.10 42.89
CA GLN A 343 9.85 4.64 42.26
C GLN A 343 8.87 4.04 43.28
N LYS A 344 9.39 3.22 44.22
CA LYS A 344 8.57 2.57 45.24
C LYS A 344 8.03 3.55 46.28
N ASP A 345 8.88 4.45 46.76
CA ASP A 345 8.59 5.24 47.95
C ASP A 345 7.96 6.61 47.61
N HIS A 346 8.14 7.12 46.38
CA HIS A 346 7.77 8.50 46.00
C HIS A 346 6.81 8.61 44.81
N MET A 347 6.57 7.55 44.03
CA MET A 347 5.73 7.63 42.81
C MET A 347 4.37 6.95 42.91
N GLY A 348 4.03 6.36 44.06
CA GLY A 348 2.76 5.68 44.27
C GLY A 348 2.53 4.54 43.27
N ASN A 349 1.35 4.49 42.64
CA ASN A 349 1.00 3.42 41.69
C ASN A 349 1.57 3.62 40.28
N HIS A 350 2.01 4.84 39.93
CA HIS A 350 2.50 5.18 38.59
C HIS A 350 4.01 5.39 38.64
N THR A 351 4.74 4.29 38.53
CA THR A 351 6.20 4.25 38.68
C THR A 351 7.07 4.41 37.41
N PRO A 352 6.57 4.66 36.18
CA PRO A 352 7.44 4.86 35.01
C PRO A 352 8.53 5.93 35.20
N CYS A 353 9.78 5.58 34.86
CA CYS A 353 10.94 6.47 34.92
C CYS A 353 11.86 6.31 33.70
N GLY A 354 12.57 7.39 33.39
CA GLY A 354 13.59 7.44 32.35
C GLY A 354 13.02 7.53 30.95
N LYS A 355 13.92 7.50 29.97
CA LYS A 355 13.62 7.68 28.54
C LYS A 355 12.61 6.65 28.02
N TYR A 356 12.64 5.45 28.57
CA TYR A 356 11.78 4.33 28.17
C TYR A 356 10.64 4.08 29.15
N GLN A 357 10.39 5.00 30.10
CA GLN A 357 9.28 4.93 31.06
C GLN A 357 9.20 3.57 31.79
N VAL A 358 10.37 3.03 32.18
CA VAL A 358 10.48 1.70 32.80
C VAL A 358 9.84 1.71 34.18
N THR A 359 8.83 0.87 34.41
CA THR A 359 8.16 0.78 35.72
C THR A 359 9.04 0.14 36.80
N HIS A 360 8.72 0.34 38.07
CA HIS A 360 9.42 -0.32 39.19
C HIS A 360 9.46 -1.85 39.05
N ARG A 361 8.33 -2.45 38.64
CA ARG A 361 8.24 -3.90 38.45
C ARG A 361 9.12 -4.36 37.31
N THR A 362 9.07 -3.66 36.17
CA THR A 362 9.90 -3.96 35.00
C THR A 362 11.37 -3.81 35.34
N LEU A 363 11.79 -2.70 35.93
CA LEU A 363 13.18 -2.43 36.28
C LEU A 363 13.72 -3.51 37.22
N ARG A 364 13.00 -3.80 38.31
CA ARG A 364 13.41 -4.79 39.33
C ARG A 364 13.64 -6.19 38.76
N THR A 365 12.90 -6.55 37.71
CA THR A 365 12.93 -7.90 37.14
C THR A 365 14.01 -8.05 36.06
N ASN A 366 14.39 -6.95 35.39
CA ASN A 366 15.17 -7.04 34.15
C ASN A 366 16.59 -6.45 34.22
N TYR A 367 16.93 -5.62 35.22
CA TYR A 367 18.25 -4.97 35.25
C TYR A 367 19.43 -5.97 35.25
N GLN A 368 19.30 -7.10 35.96
CA GLN A 368 20.36 -8.12 36.02
C GLN A 368 20.54 -8.84 34.67
N GLU A 369 19.43 -9.14 34.00
CA GLU A 369 19.43 -9.78 32.69
C GLU A 369 19.93 -8.83 31.58
N ALA A 370 19.80 -7.51 31.79
CA ALA A 370 20.48 -6.49 30.99
C ALA A 370 22.00 -6.39 31.28
N GLY A 371 22.51 -7.18 32.23
CA GLY A 371 23.92 -7.23 32.63
C GLY A 371 24.33 -6.05 33.52
N LEU A 372 23.42 -5.56 34.35
CA LEU A 372 23.64 -4.47 35.31
C LEU A 372 23.42 -4.96 36.75
N SER A 373 23.83 -4.14 37.70
CA SER A 373 23.70 -4.34 39.14
C SER A 373 23.00 -3.14 39.78
N LYS A 374 22.52 -3.29 41.01
CA LYS A 374 21.91 -2.17 41.75
C LYS A 374 22.88 -1.01 42.04
N LYS A 375 24.19 -1.24 41.90
CA LYS A 375 25.23 -0.24 42.15
C LYS A 375 25.58 0.58 40.91
N ASP A 376 25.19 0.11 39.74
CA ASP A 376 25.40 0.86 38.51
C ASP A 376 24.46 2.06 38.46
N LEU A 377 24.93 3.14 37.84
CA LEU A 377 24.09 4.32 37.59
C LEU A 377 22.95 3.97 36.64
N PHE A 378 21.81 4.62 36.82
CA PHE A 378 20.70 4.62 35.87
C PHE A 378 20.90 5.70 34.80
N ASP A 379 22.14 5.80 34.32
CA ASP A 379 22.59 6.73 33.29
C ASP A 379 22.04 6.34 31.89
N GLU A 380 22.37 7.13 30.89
CA GLU A 380 21.88 6.93 29.52
C GLU A 380 22.23 5.53 28.98
N GLN A 381 23.44 5.05 29.26
CA GLN A 381 23.91 3.75 28.78
C GLN A 381 23.18 2.60 29.49
N ALA A 382 23.00 2.70 30.81
CA ALA A 382 22.26 1.70 31.58
C ALA A 382 20.79 1.61 31.15
N GLN A 383 20.15 2.76 30.94
CA GLN A 383 18.77 2.81 30.44
C GLN A 383 18.65 2.19 29.04
N ASP A 384 19.59 2.47 28.14
CA ASP A 384 19.62 1.87 26.80
C ASP A 384 19.79 0.36 26.84
N ARG A 385 20.68 -0.16 27.70
CA ARG A 385 20.86 -1.62 27.89
C ARG A 385 19.60 -2.29 28.43
N ILE A 386 18.89 -1.62 29.34
CA ILE A 386 17.60 -2.11 29.85
C ILE A 386 16.56 -2.09 28.74
N GLY A 387 16.45 -1.00 27.99
CA GLY A 387 15.53 -0.89 26.84
C GLY A 387 15.80 -1.96 25.78
N GLU A 388 17.07 -2.18 25.44
CA GLU A 388 17.50 -3.22 24.50
C GLU A 388 17.15 -4.61 25.00
N HIS A 389 17.40 -4.93 26.27
CA HIS A 389 16.99 -6.20 26.85
C HIS A 389 15.47 -6.42 26.77
N LEU A 390 14.68 -5.40 27.14
CA LEU A 390 13.22 -5.46 27.06
C LEU A 390 12.76 -5.70 25.62
N LEU A 391 13.29 -4.95 24.67
CA LEU A 391 12.92 -5.07 23.26
C LEU A 391 13.32 -6.42 22.66
N MET A 392 14.60 -6.75 22.75
CA MET A 392 15.19 -7.88 22.02
C MET A 392 14.86 -9.22 22.65
N VAL A 393 14.80 -9.29 23.98
CA VAL A 393 14.58 -10.53 24.72
C VAL A 393 13.13 -10.65 25.18
N VAL A 394 12.66 -9.68 25.98
CA VAL A 394 11.32 -9.78 26.61
C VAL A 394 10.21 -9.67 25.57
N ARG A 395 10.37 -8.77 24.58
CA ARG A 395 9.38 -8.52 23.52
C ARG A 395 9.69 -9.21 22.21
N LYS A 396 10.59 -10.20 22.23
CA LYS A 396 10.82 -11.11 21.10
C LYS A 396 11.47 -10.46 19.88
N GLY A 397 12.20 -9.36 20.06
CA GLY A 397 12.94 -8.72 18.96
C GLY A 397 13.94 -9.64 18.28
N ASN A 398 14.64 -10.53 19.02
CA ASN A 398 15.54 -11.51 18.42
C ASN A 398 14.81 -12.51 17.52
N ASP A 399 13.67 -13.01 17.99
CA ASP A 399 12.85 -13.96 17.22
C ASP A 399 12.24 -13.26 15.98
N PHE A 400 11.85 -11.99 16.12
CA PHE A 400 11.40 -11.14 15.02
C PHE A 400 12.47 -10.90 13.95
N LEU A 401 13.71 -10.61 14.34
CA LEU A 401 14.79 -10.46 13.36
C LEU A 401 15.11 -11.78 12.64
N ALA A 402 14.92 -12.93 13.30
CA ALA A 402 15.16 -14.23 12.71
C ALA A 402 14.07 -14.64 11.69
N ASP A 403 12.80 -14.38 12.02
CA ASP A 403 11.67 -14.60 11.10
C ASP A 403 10.64 -13.46 11.21
N PRO A 404 10.83 -12.38 10.43
CA PRO A 404 9.98 -11.20 10.52
C PRO A 404 8.51 -11.48 10.18
N LYS A 405 8.24 -12.44 9.28
CA LYS A 405 6.88 -12.74 8.84
C LYS A 405 6.11 -13.47 9.94
N GLU A 406 6.73 -14.44 10.58
CA GLU A 406 6.10 -15.22 11.65
C GLU A 406 5.88 -14.37 12.92
N TYR A 407 6.86 -13.54 13.27
CA TYR A 407 6.87 -12.85 14.56
C TYR A 407 6.35 -11.41 14.52
N PHE A 408 5.98 -10.85 13.35
CA PHE A 408 5.54 -9.45 13.23
C PHE A 408 4.45 -9.08 14.25
N ASP A 409 3.39 -9.88 14.32
CA ASP A 409 2.25 -9.59 15.21
C ASP A 409 2.59 -9.79 16.70
N THR A 410 3.44 -10.76 17.01
CA THR A 410 3.89 -11.03 18.38
C THR A 410 4.80 -9.92 18.87
N PHE A 411 5.76 -9.50 18.05
CA PHE A 411 6.71 -8.45 18.36
C PHE A 411 6.02 -7.10 18.51
N THR A 412 5.23 -6.68 17.51
CA THR A 412 4.55 -5.38 17.55
C THR A 412 3.51 -5.29 18.68
N LEU A 413 2.85 -6.41 19.02
CA LEU A 413 2.05 -6.48 20.25
C LEU A 413 2.90 -6.32 21.50
N GLY A 414 4.00 -7.08 21.59
CA GLY A 414 4.89 -7.03 22.74
C GLY A 414 5.41 -5.63 23.00
N VAL A 415 5.75 -4.91 21.94
CA VAL A 415 6.14 -3.49 21.95
C VAL A 415 5.00 -2.62 22.52
N ALA A 416 3.78 -2.72 22.00
CA ALA A 416 2.62 -1.96 22.50
C ALA A 416 2.21 -2.33 23.94
N GLN A 417 2.60 -3.51 24.42
CA GLN A 417 2.40 -3.98 25.81
C GLN A 417 3.54 -3.59 26.76
N GLU A 418 4.65 -3.05 26.28
CA GLU A 418 5.71 -2.52 27.13
C GLU A 418 5.61 -0.99 27.21
N TRP A 419 5.35 -0.36 26.07
CA TRP A 419 5.36 1.09 25.91
C TRP A 419 3.97 1.58 25.53
N ALA A 420 3.28 2.17 26.50
CA ALA A 420 1.88 2.55 26.41
C ALA A 420 1.61 3.64 25.36
N ALA A 421 2.62 4.43 25.00
CA ALA A 421 2.53 5.44 23.95
C ALA A 421 2.50 4.83 22.54
N LEU A 422 2.74 3.53 22.39
CA LEU A 422 2.73 2.86 21.09
C LEU A 422 1.39 2.17 20.80
N PRO A 423 0.89 2.28 19.55
CA PRO A 423 -0.40 1.74 19.17
C PRO A 423 -0.34 0.23 18.90
N VAL A 424 -1.47 -0.45 19.05
CA VAL A 424 -1.66 -1.77 18.43
C VAL A 424 -1.85 -1.62 16.92
N LEU A 425 -1.30 -2.56 16.15
CA LEU A 425 -1.39 -2.55 14.69
C LEU A 425 -2.60 -3.30 14.12
N ARG A 426 -3.32 -4.05 14.96
CA ARG A 426 -4.51 -4.83 14.56
C ARG A 426 -5.55 -4.83 15.66
N GLN A 427 -6.82 -4.98 15.28
CA GLN A 427 -7.90 -5.14 16.23
C GLN A 427 -7.67 -6.37 17.11
N ARG A 428 -7.75 -6.20 18.43
CA ARG A 428 -7.54 -7.30 19.39
C ARG A 428 -8.07 -6.97 20.77
N GLN A 429 -8.06 -7.96 21.66
CA GLN A 429 -8.31 -7.75 23.09
C GLN A 429 -7.13 -6.98 23.70
N GLY A 430 -7.40 -5.76 24.18
CA GLY A 430 -6.48 -4.98 25.02
C GLY A 430 -6.69 -5.30 26.50
N ASP A 431 -6.04 -4.54 27.38
CA ASP A 431 -6.07 -4.79 28.84
C ASP A 431 -7.50 -4.73 29.41
N LYS A 432 -8.30 -3.76 28.96
CA LYS A 432 -9.65 -3.53 29.48
C LYS A 432 -10.77 -3.82 28.50
N ARG A 433 -10.53 -3.63 27.20
CA ARG A 433 -11.53 -3.76 26.15
C ARG A 433 -10.91 -4.21 24.84
N MET A 434 -11.75 -4.52 23.88
CA MET A 434 -11.32 -4.59 22.49
C MET A 434 -10.75 -3.25 22.05
N VAL A 435 -9.55 -3.28 21.50
CA VAL A 435 -8.82 -2.13 20.95
C VAL A 435 -8.70 -2.27 19.45
N GLN A 436 -8.80 -1.16 18.75
CA GLN A 436 -8.64 -1.04 17.31
C GLN A 436 -7.22 -0.64 16.95
N ARG A 437 -6.84 -0.86 15.68
CA ARG A 437 -5.57 -0.34 15.13
C ARG A 437 -5.46 1.15 15.42
N GLY A 438 -4.32 1.59 15.98
CA GLY A 438 -4.09 2.99 16.37
C GLY A 438 -4.39 3.32 17.82
N GLU A 439 -5.08 2.44 18.54
CA GLU A 439 -5.29 2.62 19.99
C GLU A 439 -4.12 2.02 20.79
N THR A 440 -3.84 2.54 21.98
CA THR A 440 -2.92 1.91 22.92
C THR A 440 -3.49 0.59 23.43
N PHE A 441 -2.63 -0.37 23.78
CA PHE A 441 -3.04 -1.65 24.38
C PHE A 441 -3.87 -1.44 25.67
N TYR A 442 -3.66 -0.33 26.36
CA TYR A 442 -4.28 0.01 27.64
C TYR A 442 -5.55 0.88 27.52
N ALA A 443 -6.07 1.10 26.30
CA ALA A 443 -7.16 2.06 26.09
C ALA A 443 -8.39 1.76 26.97
N GLY A 444 -8.93 2.80 27.61
CA GLY A 444 -10.03 2.69 28.60
C GLY A 444 -9.58 2.82 30.06
N ASP A 445 -8.36 3.29 30.32
CA ASP A 445 -7.86 3.61 31.65
C ASP A 445 -7.78 5.10 31.98
N ASP A 446 -8.30 5.96 31.10
CA ASP A 446 -8.34 7.42 31.17
C ASP A 446 -6.96 8.09 31.35
N VAL A 447 -5.88 7.30 31.31
CA VAL A 447 -4.51 7.73 31.62
C VAL A 447 -3.60 7.52 30.42
N ASN A 448 -3.77 6.42 29.68
CA ASN A 448 -2.93 6.08 28.55
C ASN A 448 -3.61 6.39 27.22
N ALA A 449 -2.86 7.05 26.34
CA ALA A 449 -3.23 7.28 24.94
C ALA A 449 -2.03 6.94 24.05
N ALA A 450 -2.28 6.39 22.86
CA ALA A 450 -1.21 6.18 21.89
C ALA A 450 -0.71 7.55 21.41
N GLY A 451 0.59 7.80 21.57
CA GLY A 451 1.26 9.00 21.09
C GLY A 451 1.80 8.85 19.66
N ALA A 452 2.10 7.62 19.23
CA ALA A 452 2.52 7.30 17.86
C ALA A 452 1.33 6.82 17.01
N SER A 453 1.36 7.13 15.70
CA SER A 453 0.42 6.51 14.75
C SER A 453 0.89 5.10 14.37
N PRO A 454 -0.03 4.20 13.98
CA PRO A 454 0.32 2.87 13.47
C PRO A 454 1.34 2.88 12.34
N GLU A 455 1.20 3.83 11.40
CA GLU A 455 2.06 3.96 10.23
C GLU A 455 3.49 4.33 10.64
N LEU A 456 3.64 5.17 11.67
CA LEU A 456 4.94 5.54 12.21
C LEU A 456 5.60 4.35 12.93
N LEU A 457 4.82 3.54 13.65
CA LEU A 457 5.34 2.33 14.27
C LEU A 457 5.77 1.30 13.19
N GLU A 458 4.94 1.06 12.18
CA GLU A 458 5.26 0.17 11.05
C GLU A 458 6.54 0.63 10.33
N ALA A 459 6.66 1.93 10.02
CA ALA A 459 7.85 2.48 9.39
C ALA A 459 9.12 2.35 10.25
N ALA A 460 8.99 2.52 11.56
CA ALA A 460 10.09 2.35 12.50
C ALA A 460 10.53 0.88 12.61
N VAL A 461 9.58 -0.07 12.60
CA VAL A 461 9.86 -1.51 12.57
C VAL A 461 10.55 -1.92 11.27
N ASP A 462 10.10 -1.40 10.12
CA ASP A 462 10.75 -1.64 8.83
C ASP A 462 12.18 -1.10 8.79
N LYS A 463 12.40 0.11 9.32
CA LYS A 463 13.74 0.69 9.43
C LYS A 463 14.63 -0.20 10.31
N PHE A 464 14.13 -0.60 11.47
CA PHE A 464 14.83 -1.48 12.40
C PHE A 464 15.26 -2.79 11.72
N LEU A 465 14.34 -3.44 10.99
CA LEU A 465 14.63 -4.69 10.28
C LEU A 465 15.72 -4.52 9.21
N ARG A 466 15.68 -3.44 8.41
CA ARG A 466 16.69 -3.16 7.38
C ARG A 466 18.08 -2.94 7.96
N GLU A 467 18.15 -2.16 9.04
CA GLU A 467 19.42 -1.81 9.67
C GLU A 467 20.04 -2.98 10.42
N ALA A 468 19.22 -3.83 11.04
CA ALA A 468 19.68 -5.06 11.69
C ALA A 468 20.12 -6.14 10.69
N SER A 469 19.63 -6.10 9.45
CA SER A 469 20.07 -7.03 8.38
C SER A 469 21.36 -6.60 7.66
N SER A 470 21.86 -5.40 7.95
CA SER A 470 23.01 -4.79 7.26
C SER A 470 24.30 -4.77 8.10
N GLY A 471 24.24 -5.27 9.34
CA GLY A 471 25.39 -5.47 10.23
C GLY A 471 25.57 -6.96 10.51
#